data_AF-A0A834ILN5-F1
#
_entry.id   AF-A0A834ILN5-F1
#
_cell.length_a   1.000
_cell.length_b   1.000
_cell.length_c   1.000
_cell.angle_alpha   90.00
_cell.angle_beta   90.00
_cell.angle_gamma   90.00
#
_symmetry.space_group_name_H-M   'P 1'
#
loop_
_entity.id
_entity.type
_entity.pdbx_description
1 polymer ?
#
loop_
_entity_poly.entity_id
_entity_poly.type
_entity_poly.pdbx_seq_one_letter_code
_entity_poly.pdbx_strand_id
1 'polypeptide(L)'
;MSTPHDDAPHLDIDNLENGYHGIVKENETVVEVTPPIRATGAKICSFRIVNKPHGEAPFEINLRKDGHAELRARRSLNCEKRKNYKFDIAAVGCNGLKSVR
;
A
#
# COMPACT_ATOMS: atom_id res chain seq x y z
N MET A 1 -11.70 -12.93 28.18
CA MET A 1 -10.27 -12.71 27.86
C MET A 1 -10.04 -13.24 26.46
N SER A 2 -10.07 -12.36 25.46
CA SER A 2 -9.85 -12.74 24.05
C SER A 2 -8.34 -12.95 23.85
N THR A 3 -7.96 -14.09 23.28
CA THR A 3 -6.57 -14.51 23.06
C THR A 3 -5.81 -13.52 22.16
N PRO A 4 -4.56 -13.14 22.47
CA PRO A 4 -3.79 -12.17 21.68
C PRO A 4 -3.01 -12.80 20.50
N HIS A 5 -3.57 -13.80 19.82
CA HIS A 5 -2.84 -14.55 18.80
C HIS A 5 -3.61 -14.62 17.47
N ASP A 6 -2.94 -14.12 16.43
CA ASP A 6 -3.08 -14.53 15.02
C ASP A 6 -4.22 -13.94 14.17
N ASP A 7 -4.75 -12.76 14.51
CA ASP A 7 -5.55 -12.02 13.54
C ASP A 7 -4.71 -11.64 12.32
N ALA A 8 -5.18 -11.96 11.12
CA ALA A 8 -4.55 -11.55 9.88
C ALA A 8 -4.33 -10.02 9.86
N PRO A 9 -3.32 -9.51 9.15
CA PRO A 9 -3.18 -8.06 9.01
C PRO A 9 -4.37 -7.50 8.22
N HIS A 10 -4.89 -6.35 8.61
CA HIS A 10 -5.99 -5.66 7.93
C HIS A 10 -5.56 -4.25 7.55
N LEU A 11 -5.89 -3.79 6.33
CA LEU A 11 -5.64 -2.40 5.95
C LEU A 11 -6.59 -1.48 6.73
N ASP A 12 -6.03 -0.43 7.31
CA ASP A 12 -6.75 0.55 8.14
C ASP A 12 -7.37 1.61 7.23
N ILE A 13 -8.48 1.23 6.57
CA ILE A 13 -9.22 2.10 5.66
C ILE A 13 -10.71 2.03 6.00
N ASP A 14 -11.31 3.18 6.26
CA ASP A 14 -12.72 3.28 6.66
C ASP A 14 -13.69 2.81 5.56
N ASN A 15 -13.31 2.97 4.29
CA ASN A 15 -14.15 2.61 3.16
C ASN A 15 -13.34 1.98 2.02
N LEU A 16 -13.48 0.65 1.87
CA LEU A 16 -12.80 -0.12 0.83
C LEU A 16 -13.21 0.27 -0.59
N GLU A 17 -14.42 0.82 -0.78
CA GLU A 17 -14.93 1.22 -2.09
C GLU A 17 -14.27 2.49 -2.60
N ASN A 18 -13.94 3.42 -1.70
CA ASN A 18 -13.19 4.64 -2.04
C ASN A 18 -11.70 4.37 -2.25
N GLY A 19 -11.13 3.38 -1.55
CA GLY A 19 -9.72 3.00 -1.70
C GLY A 19 -8.73 4.13 -1.37
N TYR A 20 -7.49 3.96 -1.84
CA TYR A 20 -6.42 4.94 -1.65
C TYR A 20 -6.24 5.79 -2.90
N HIS A 21 -6.15 7.11 -2.71
CA HIS A 21 -5.85 8.06 -3.76
C HIS A 21 -4.42 8.56 -3.62
N GLY A 22 -3.57 8.27 -4.61
CA GLY A 22 -2.18 8.71 -4.66
C GLY A 22 -1.97 9.83 -5.68
N ILE A 23 -1.29 10.90 -5.28
CA ILE A 23 -0.87 11.99 -6.16
C ILE A 23 0.66 12.04 -6.16
N VAL A 24 1.26 12.15 -7.34
CA VAL A 24 2.72 12.25 -7.51
C VAL A 24 3.03 13.14 -8.69
N LYS A 25 4.04 13.99 -8.56
CA LYS A 25 4.55 14.81 -9.66
C LYS A 25 5.61 14.04 -10.44
N GLU A 26 5.78 14.36 -11.73
CA GLU A 26 6.65 13.60 -12.63
C GLU A 26 8.11 13.45 -12.14
N ASN A 27 8.62 14.51 -11.50
CA ASN A 27 9.98 14.60 -10.97
C ASN A 27 10.08 14.22 -9.49
N GLU A 28 8.98 13.79 -8.87
CA GLU A 28 8.96 13.35 -7.48
C GLU A 28 8.87 11.82 -7.42
N THR A 29 9.56 11.25 -6.43
CA THR A 29 9.50 9.80 -6.21
C THR A 29 8.54 9.44 -5.10
N VAL A 30 8.22 10.35 -4.18
CA VAL A 30 7.28 10.07 -3.10
C VAL A 30 5.86 10.35 -3.58
N VAL A 31 4.96 9.40 -3.34
CA VAL A 31 3.54 9.56 -3.66
C VAL A 31 2.80 10.02 -2.40
N GLU A 32 2.06 11.11 -2.52
CA GLU A 32 1.17 11.60 -1.47
C GLU A 32 -0.12 10.77 -1.51
N VAL A 33 -0.37 9.96 -0.48
CA VAL A 33 -1.52 9.04 -0.44
C VAL A 33 -2.53 9.51 0.59
N THR A 34 -3.81 9.60 0.18
CA THR A 34 -4.95 9.93 1.04
C THR A 34 -6.03 8.84 0.96
N PRO A 35 -6.49 8.29 2.09
CA PRO A 35 -5.90 8.45 3.43
C PRO A 35 -4.49 7.84 3.53
N PRO A 36 -3.68 8.18 4.55
CA PRO A 36 -2.39 7.52 4.77
C PRO A 36 -2.56 6.00 4.89
N ILE A 37 -1.67 5.24 4.26
CA ILE A 37 -1.76 3.78 4.29
C ILE A 37 -1.23 3.27 5.64
N ARG A 38 -2.08 2.52 6.36
CA ARG A 38 -1.72 1.81 7.59
C ARG A 38 -2.40 0.45 7.63
N ALA A 39 -1.96 -0.42 8.53
CA ALA A 39 -2.60 -1.69 8.81
C ALA A 39 -2.61 -2.00 10.31
N THR A 40 -3.61 -2.77 10.72
CA THR A 40 -3.87 -3.23 12.10
C THR A 40 -4.01 -4.75 12.13
N GLY A 41 -4.26 -5.35 13.32
CA GLY A 41 -4.27 -6.81 13.50
C GLY A 41 -2.88 -7.34 13.88
N ALA A 42 -2.37 -8.33 13.14
CA ALA A 42 -1.01 -8.84 13.34
C ALA A 42 0.08 -7.76 13.22
N LYS A 43 1.25 -8.02 13.82
CA LYS A 43 2.45 -7.20 13.64
C LYS A 43 2.81 -7.14 12.16
N ILE A 44 2.76 -5.93 11.58
CA ILE A 44 3.05 -5.70 10.16
C ILE A 44 4.56 -5.74 9.93
N CYS A 45 4.99 -6.56 8.98
CA CYS A 45 6.40 -6.68 8.59
C CYS A 45 6.68 -5.99 7.25
N SER A 46 5.71 -5.99 6.33
CA SER A 46 5.84 -5.31 5.04
C SER A 46 4.49 -5.02 4.42
N PHE A 47 4.50 -4.12 3.43
CA PHE A 47 3.40 -3.95 2.50
C PHE A 47 3.83 -4.44 1.12
N ARG A 48 2.88 -4.84 0.28
CA ARG A 48 3.16 -5.28 -1.10
C ARG A 48 2.11 -4.75 -2.05
N ILE A 49 2.57 -4.34 -3.24
CA ILE A 49 1.69 -4.08 -4.37
C ILE A 49 1.29 -5.42 -4.98
N VAL A 50 -0.01 -5.67 -5.08
CA VAL A 50 -0.63 -6.86 -5.66
C VAL A 50 -1.60 -6.45 -6.77
N ASN A 51 -2.04 -7.39 -7.61
CA ASN A 51 -2.99 -7.17 -8.72
C ASN A 51 -2.74 -5.90 -9.56
N LYS A 52 -2.11 -6.06 -10.72
CA LYS A 52 -1.78 -4.95 -11.61
C LYS A 52 -2.56 -5.06 -12.92
N PRO A 53 -3.86 -4.68 -12.96
CA PRO A 53 -4.74 -4.95 -14.10
C PRO A 53 -4.27 -4.32 -15.41
N HIS A 54 -3.54 -3.21 -15.34
CA HIS A 54 -3.05 -2.48 -16.52
C HIS A 54 -1.52 -2.56 -16.67
N GLY A 55 -0.92 -3.71 -16.32
CA GLY A 55 0.52 -3.95 -16.44
C GLY A 55 1.35 -3.42 -15.27
N GLU A 56 2.68 -3.39 -15.42
CA GLU A 56 3.57 -3.07 -14.32
C GLU A 56 3.41 -1.63 -13.81
N ALA A 57 3.15 -1.50 -12.51
CA ALA A 57 3.20 -0.24 -11.78
C ALA A 57 4.66 0.03 -11.36
N PRO A 58 5.28 1.16 -11.75
CA PRO A 58 6.67 1.50 -11.42
C PRO A 58 6.80 1.99 -9.97
N PHE A 59 6.00 1.45 -9.05
CA PHE A 59 6.00 1.83 -7.65
C PHE A 59 6.53 0.70 -6.78
N GLU A 60 7.01 1.08 -5.61
CA GLU A 60 7.34 0.25 -4.47
C GLU A 60 6.61 0.81 -3.24
N ILE A 61 6.33 -0.05 -2.27
CA ILE A 61 5.66 0.35 -1.03
C ILE A 61 6.51 -0.13 0.15
N ASN A 62 6.91 0.81 1.00
CA ASN A 62 7.84 0.58 2.08
C ASN A 62 7.16 0.83 3.44
N LEU A 63 7.40 -0.06 4.40
CA LEU A 63 6.97 0.16 5.79
C LEU A 63 7.91 1.19 6.44
N ARG A 64 7.33 2.28 6.95
CA ARG A 64 8.04 3.33 7.71
C ARG A 64 8.10 2.97 9.19
N LYS A 65 9.03 3.62 9.91
CA LYS A 65 9.27 3.36 11.35
C LYS A 65 8.09 3.70 12.25
N ASP A 66 7.23 4.61 11.81
CA ASP A 66 6.00 5.04 12.46
C ASP A 66 4.79 4.14 12.16
N GLY A 67 4.98 3.07 11.39
CA GLY A 67 3.94 2.08 11.06
C GLY A 67 3.12 2.40 9.82
N HIS A 68 3.33 3.56 9.18
CA HIS A 68 2.68 3.92 7.92
C HIS A 68 3.41 3.29 6.72
N ALA A 69 2.70 3.13 5.61
CA ALA A 69 3.32 2.75 4.35
C ALA A 69 3.62 4.00 3.50
N GLU A 70 4.83 4.06 2.94
CA GLU A 70 5.23 5.07 1.98
C GLU A 70 5.31 4.44 0.60
N LEU A 71 4.52 4.98 -0.33
CA LEU A 71 4.54 4.58 -1.73
C LEU A 71 5.55 5.45 -2.48
N ARG A 72 6.46 4.83 -3.23
CA ARG A 72 7.50 5.52 -3.99
C ARG A 72 7.59 5.02 -5.43
N ALA A 73 7.88 5.90 -6.37
CA ALA A 73 8.22 5.55 -7.73
C ALA A 73 9.67 5.04 -7.79
N ARG A 74 9.85 3.89 -8.45
CA ARG A 74 11.15 3.23 -8.70
C ARG A 74 12.00 3.97 -9.76
N ARG A 75 11.37 4.86 -10.52
CA ARG A 75 11.98 5.64 -11.61
C ARG A 75 11.14 6.89 -11.86
N SER A 76 11.71 7.86 -12.58
CA SER A 76 10.98 9.02 -13.08
C SER A 76 9.74 8.58 -13.85
N LEU A 77 8.61 9.21 -13.56
CA LEU A 77 7.36 8.93 -14.25
C LEU A 77 7.37 9.66 -15.60
N ASN A 78 6.52 9.22 -16.52
CA ASN A 78 6.25 9.94 -17.76
C ASN A 78 4.75 10.15 -17.83
N CYS A 79 4.30 11.29 -17.33
CA CYS A 79 2.90 11.65 -17.18
C CYS A 79 2.22 11.88 -18.53
N GLU A 80 2.99 12.17 -19.59
CA GLU A 80 2.49 12.28 -20.96
C GLU A 80 2.06 10.91 -21.51
N LYS A 81 2.89 9.87 -21.31
CA LYS A 81 2.58 8.49 -21.73
C LYS A 81 1.50 7.85 -20.86
N ARG A 82 1.54 8.09 -19.55
CA ARG A 82 0.62 7.43 -18.62
C ARG A 82 0.27 8.32 -17.44
N LYS A 83 -0.98 8.77 -17.43
CA LYS A 83 -1.52 9.70 -16.42
C LYS A 83 -2.04 9.03 -15.16
N ASN A 84 -2.34 7.73 -15.21
CA ASN A 84 -2.92 7.02 -14.08
C ASN A 84 -2.37 5.58 -13.95
N TYR A 85 -2.34 5.14 -12.69
CA TYR A 85 -1.97 3.78 -12.30
C TYR A 85 -3.00 3.28 -11.30
N LYS A 86 -3.47 2.05 -11.52
CA LYS A 86 -4.38 1.35 -10.61
C LYS A 86 -3.79 0.00 -10.28
N PHE A 87 -3.69 -0.28 -9.00
CA PHE A 87 -3.20 -1.52 -8.44
C PHE A 87 -3.73 -1.69 -7.02
N ASP A 88 -3.69 -2.91 -6.51
CA ASP A 88 -4.07 -3.20 -5.15
C ASP A 88 -2.82 -3.24 -4.26
N ILE A 89 -3.02 -3.15 -2.94
CA ILE A 89 -1.97 -3.36 -1.96
C ILE A 89 -2.44 -4.40 -0.93
N ALA A 90 -1.48 -5.08 -0.32
CA ALA A 90 -1.72 -6.00 0.79
C ALA A 90 -0.73 -5.70 1.92
N ALA A 91 -1.23 -5.72 3.15
CA ALA A 91 -0.40 -5.75 4.33
C ALA A 91 0.06 -7.19 4.60
N VAL A 92 1.31 -7.38 4.99
CA VAL A 92 1.89 -8.69 5.28
C VAL A 92 2.37 -8.70 6.72
N GLY A 93 1.76 -9.58 7.51
CA GLY A 93 2.11 -9.81 8.90
C GLY A 93 3.43 -10.55 9.01
N CYS A 94 4.13 -10.37 10.12
CA CYS A 94 5.35 -11.12 10.42
C CYS A 94 5.08 -12.63 10.63
N ASN A 95 3.82 -13.03 10.83
CA ASN A 95 3.36 -14.43 10.84
C ASN A 95 3.18 -15.03 9.43
N GLY A 96 3.44 -14.25 8.36
CA GLY A 96 3.30 -14.69 6.97
C GLY A 96 1.89 -14.56 6.39
N LEU A 97 0.88 -14.25 7.23
CA LEU A 97 -0.47 -13.95 6.77
C LEU A 97 -0.50 -12.61 6.02
N LYS A 98 -1.45 -12.48 5.10
CA LYS A 98 -1.65 -11.28 4.29
C LYS A 98 -3.05 -10.77 4.49
N SER A 99 -3.23 -9.46 4.30
CA SER A 99 -4.58 -8.88 4.32
C SER A 99 -5.36 -9.46 3.17
N VAL A 100 -6.37 -10.26 3.52
CA VAL A 100 -7.33 -10.79 2.56
C VAL A 100 -8.28 -9.65 2.21
N ARG A 101 -8.72 -9.64 0.95
CA ARG A 101 -9.69 -8.68 0.45
C ARG A 101 -11.08 -8.98 0.98
#